data_AF-A0A9D2E604-F1
#
_entry.id   AF-A0A9D2E604-F1
#
_cell.length_a   1.000
_cell.length_b   1.000
_cell.length_c   1.000
_cell.angle_alpha   90.00
_cell.angle_beta   90.00
_cell.angle_gamma   90.00
#
_symmetry.space_group_name_H-M   'P 1'
#
loop_
_entity.id
_entity.type
_entity.pdbx_description
1 polymer ?
#
loop_
_entity_poly.entity_id
_entity_poly.type
_entity_poly.pdbx_seq_one_letter_code
_entity_poly.pdbx_strand_id
1 'polypeptide(L)'
;MPDPYYLYNVTYASNFLEKRVLPLFTKEFLLRTEFPQKFKQYNGDLLVDRSISRPMPYGTTIQVLEGCPDRYRLVKSDENVLEFMLIAHYDRNGWNVEADKREMFAIEYPIRMVNTDDGWRLDEFHTTKHG
;
A
#
# COMPACT_ATOMS: atom_id res chain seq x y z
N MET A 1 -0.99 -33.48 -6.59
CA MET A 1 -0.75 -32.84 -5.28
C MET A 1 -1.71 -31.66 -5.17
N PRO A 2 -2.45 -31.48 -4.06
CA PRO A 2 -3.32 -30.32 -3.91
C PRO A 2 -2.46 -29.07 -3.66
N ASP A 3 -2.84 -27.95 -4.28
CA ASP A 3 -2.12 -26.68 -4.18
C ASP A 3 -2.03 -26.15 -2.74
N PRO A 4 -0.91 -25.52 -2.33
CA PRO A 4 -0.66 -25.11 -0.95
C PRO A 4 -1.24 -23.73 -0.65
N TYR A 5 -2.49 -23.47 -1.01
CA TYR A 5 -3.17 -22.23 -0.62
C TYR A 5 -4.38 -22.53 0.27
N TYR A 6 -4.37 -21.93 1.45
CA TYR A 6 -5.56 -21.82 2.28
C TYR A 6 -6.50 -20.82 1.60
N LEU A 7 -7.56 -21.33 0.98
CA LEU A 7 -8.72 -20.52 0.61
C LEU A 7 -9.37 -20.05 1.91
N TYR A 8 -9.07 -18.80 2.30
CA TYR A 8 -9.87 -18.11 3.31
C TYR A 8 -11.27 -17.94 2.74
N ASN A 9 -12.16 -18.87 3.11
CA ASN A 9 -13.56 -18.90 2.70
C ASN A 9 -14.33 -17.82 3.47
N VAL A 10 -13.99 -16.56 3.19
CA VAL A 10 -14.77 -15.40 3.61
C VAL A 10 -15.56 -15.01 2.37
N THR A 11 -16.88 -15.19 2.41
CA THR A 11 -17.78 -14.59 1.44
C THR A 11 -17.59 -13.08 1.50
N TYR A 12 -16.80 -12.54 0.58
CA TYR A 12 -16.58 -11.10 0.46
C TYR A 12 -17.86 -10.49 -0.11
N ALA A 13 -18.80 -10.20 0.78
CA ALA A 13 -20.02 -9.51 0.42
C ALA A 13 -19.70 -8.25 -0.40
N SER A 14 -20.63 -7.90 -1.30
CA SER A 14 -20.64 -6.78 -2.26
C SER A 14 -20.24 -5.39 -1.73
N ASN A 15 -19.96 -5.27 -0.43
CA ASN A 15 -19.69 -4.04 0.30
C ASN A 15 -18.31 -4.05 0.98
N PHE A 16 -17.38 -4.95 0.61
CA PHE A 16 -16.02 -4.96 1.20
C PHE A 16 -15.32 -3.61 1.06
N LEU A 17 -15.33 -3.03 -0.14
CA LEU A 17 -14.74 -1.72 -0.40
C LEU A 17 -15.34 -0.67 0.56
N GLU A 18 -16.67 -0.66 0.67
CA GLU A 18 -17.42 0.28 1.51
C GLU A 18 -17.18 0.08 3.01
N LYS A 19 -17.07 -1.17 3.48
CA LYS A 19 -16.98 -1.49 4.91
C LYS A 19 -15.56 -1.55 5.45
N ARG A 20 -14.56 -1.78 4.59
CA ARG A 20 -13.18 -2.05 5.00
C ARG A 20 -12.16 -1.08 4.41
N VAL A 21 -12.42 -0.54 3.22
CA VAL A 21 -11.49 0.38 2.54
C VAL A 21 -11.92 1.83 2.74
N LEU A 22 -13.18 2.19 2.44
CA LEU A 22 -13.68 3.56 2.59
C LEU A 22 -13.49 4.14 4.01
N PRO A 23 -13.60 3.37 5.12
CA PRO A 23 -13.37 3.92 6.45
C PRO A 23 -11.91 4.27 6.75
N LEU A 24 -10.97 3.90 5.89
CA LEU A 24 -9.53 4.18 6.09
C LEU A 24 -9.06 5.40 5.30
N PHE A 25 -9.74 5.75 4.21
CA PHE A 25 -9.31 6.77 3.26
C PHE A 25 -10.37 7.86 3.09
N THR A 26 -9.95 9.04 2.66
CA THR A 26 -10.89 10.04 2.14
C THR A 26 -11.47 9.55 0.82
N LYS A 27 -12.72 9.93 0.55
CA LYS A 27 -13.38 9.60 -0.72
C LYS A 27 -12.63 10.23 -1.89
N GLU A 28 -12.16 11.46 -1.70
CA GLU A 28 -11.38 12.26 -2.63
C GLU A 28 -10.07 11.56 -2.99
N PHE A 29 -9.33 11.02 -2.00
CA PHE A 29 -8.11 10.26 -2.25
C PHE A 29 -8.39 8.98 -3.07
N LEU A 30 -9.45 8.25 -2.75
CA LEU A 30 -9.79 7.03 -3.49
C LEU A 30 -10.23 7.33 -4.93
N LEU A 31 -10.94 8.44 -5.17
CA LEU A 31 -11.38 8.83 -6.51
C LEU A 31 -10.22 9.30 -7.41
N ARG A 32 -9.16 9.87 -6.83
CA ARG A 32 -7.97 10.28 -7.59
C ARG A 32 -6.94 9.18 -7.79
N THR A 33 -7.13 8.01 -7.16
CA THR A 33 -6.21 6.87 -7.27
C THR A 33 -6.84 5.69 -7.99
N GLU A 34 -5.99 4.81 -8.50
CA GLU A 34 -6.42 3.53 -9.07
C GLU A 34 -6.67 2.48 -7.98
N PHE A 35 -6.57 2.85 -6.68
CA PHE A 35 -6.67 1.91 -5.57
C PHE A 35 -7.98 1.08 -5.57
N PRO A 36 -9.16 1.67 -5.80
CA PRO A 36 -10.39 0.90 -5.91
C PRO A 36 -10.43 -0.02 -7.13
N GLN A 37 -9.71 0.31 -8.21
CA GLN A 37 -9.71 -0.46 -9.47
C GLN A 37 -9.02 -1.83 -9.31
N LYS A 38 -8.22 -2.00 -8.25
CA LYS A 38 -7.61 -3.28 -7.86
C LYS A 38 -8.66 -4.29 -7.41
N PHE A 39 -9.87 -3.86 -7.06
CA PHE A 39 -10.92 -4.73 -6.55
C PHE A 39 -12.04 -4.85 -7.59
N LYS A 40 -12.32 -6.08 -8.03
CA LYS A 40 -13.37 -6.37 -9.02
C LYS A 40 -14.37 -7.34 -8.41
N GLN A 41 -15.65 -7.15 -8.65
CA GLN A 41 -16.64 -8.18 -8.35
C GLN A 41 -16.80 -9.12 -9.54
N TYR A 42 -16.81 -10.42 -9.29
CA TYR A 42 -17.04 -11.45 -10.29
C TYR A 42 -17.87 -12.58 -9.67
N ASN A 43 -19.06 -12.84 -10.21
CA ASN A 43 -19.98 -13.87 -9.72
C ASN A 43 -20.31 -13.79 -8.21
N GLY A 44 -20.32 -12.58 -7.63
CA GLY A 44 -20.58 -12.36 -6.20
C GLY A 44 -19.34 -12.46 -5.32
N ASP A 45 -18.19 -12.82 -5.88
CA ASP A 45 -16.90 -12.85 -5.19
C ASP A 45 -16.10 -11.57 -5.46
N LEU A 46 -15.28 -11.18 -4.47
CA LEU A 46 -14.30 -10.11 -4.61
C LEU A 46 -12.98 -10.67 -5.15
N LEU A 47 -12.62 -10.22 -6.35
CA LEU A 47 -11.32 -10.47 -6.96
C LEU A 47 -10.38 -9.29 -6.72
N VAL A 48 -9.10 -9.61 -6.56
CA VAL A 48 -8.03 -8.61 -6.56
C VAL A 48 -7.26 -8.73 -7.87
N ASP A 49 -7.22 -7.64 -8.65
CA ASP A 49 -6.35 -7.54 -9.81
C ASP A 49 -4.89 -7.44 -9.34
N ARG A 50 -4.12 -8.49 -9.63
CA ARG A 50 -2.72 -8.61 -9.23
C ARG A 50 -1.80 -7.77 -10.12
N SER A 51 -2.27 -7.33 -11.28
CA SER A 51 -1.46 -6.62 -12.28
C SER A 51 -1.88 -5.17 -12.40
N ILE A 52 -0.96 -4.25 -12.11
CA ILE A 52 -1.09 -2.84 -12.48
C ILE A 52 0.12 -2.52 -13.33
N SER A 53 -0.13 -1.82 -14.44
CA SER A 53 0.83 -1.51 -15.49
C SER A 53 1.86 -0.44 -15.12
N ARG A 54 1.86 0.05 -13.87
CA ARG A 54 2.81 1.09 -13.46
C ARG A 54 4.19 0.46 -13.26
N PRO A 55 5.20 0.91 -14.02
CA PRO A 55 6.56 0.46 -13.78
C PRO A 55 6.96 0.86 -12.36
N MET A 56 7.51 -0.10 -11.62
CA MET A 56 8.19 0.18 -10.36
C MET A 56 9.23 1.30 -10.59
N PRO A 57 9.39 2.27 -9.68
CA PRO A 57 10.41 3.31 -9.82
C PRO A 57 11.77 2.67 -10.10
N TYR A 58 12.53 3.25 -11.03
CA TYR A 58 13.83 2.71 -11.43
C TYR A 58 14.72 2.45 -10.20
N GLY A 59 15.23 1.22 -10.07
CA GLY A 59 16.07 0.78 -8.96
C GLY A 59 15.33 0.12 -7.80
N THR A 60 13.99 0.13 -7.75
CA THR A 60 13.23 -0.59 -6.71
C THR A 60 13.12 -2.07 -7.07
N THR A 61 13.65 -2.94 -6.22
CA THR A 61 13.59 -4.39 -6.46
C THR A 61 12.88 -5.14 -5.33
N ILE A 62 13.19 -4.90 -4.06
CA ILE A 62 12.49 -5.50 -2.89
C ILE A 62 12.55 -4.57 -1.67
N GLN A 63 11.47 -4.53 -0.87
CA GLN A 63 11.49 -3.98 0.48
C GLN A 63 12.25 -4.87 1.46
N VAL A 64 13.21 -4.31 2.21
CA VAL A 64 14.03 -5.07 3.16
C VAL A 64 13.46 -4.93 4.57
N LEU A 65 12.30 -5.55 4.83
CA LEU A 65 11.56 -5.42 6.09
C LEU A 65 12.36 -5.86 7.34
N GLU A 66 13.18 -6.91 7.26
CA GLU A 66 13.85 -7.47 8.44
C GLU A 66 15.23 -6.86 8.73
N GLY A 67 15.92 -6.29 7.72
CA GLY A 67 17.29 -5.77 7.85
C GLY A 67 17.41 -4.25 7.87
N CYS A 68 16.42 -3.55 7.31
CA CYS A 68 16.40 -2.09 7.27
C CYS A 68 14.93 -1.62 7.28
N PRO A 69 14.29 -1.58 8.46
CA PRO A 69 12.88 -1.27 8.55
C PRO A 69 12.59 0.16 8.06
N ASP A 70 11.43 0.32 7.44
CA ASP A 70 10.92 1.64 7.05
C ASP A 70 10.80 2.56 8.27
N ARG A 71 11.06 3.85 8.04
CA ARG A 71 10.99 4.87 9.09
C ARG A 71 9.92 5.90 8.76
N TYR A 72 9.35 6.50 9.80
CA TYR A 72 8.40 7.59 9.67
C TYR A 72 8.97 8.85 10.30
N ARG A 73 8.88 9.96 9.57
CA ARG A 73 9.27 11.29 10.05
C ARG A 73 8.03 12.17 10.10
N LEU A 74 7.68 12.67 11.28
CA LEU A 74 6.61 13.65 11.42
C LEU A 74 7.00 14.94 10.69
N VAL A 75 6.10 15.45 9.85
CA VAL A 75 6.26 16.72 9.12
C VAL A 75 5.34 17.77 9.72
N LYS A 76 4.07 17.42 9.95
CA LYS A 76 3.07 18.33 10.47
C LYS A 76 2.09 17.59 11.38
N SER A 77 1.67 18.24 12.46
CA SER A 77 0.61 17.77 13.34
C SER A 77 -0.22 18.93 13.84
N ASP A 78 -1.50 18.95 13.49
CA ASP A 78 -2.51 19.81 14.07
C ASP A 78 -3.82 19.03 14.30
N GLU A 79 -4.87 19.70 14.77
CA GLU A 79 -6.15 19.09 15.11
C GLU A 79 -6.93 18.52 13.90
N ASN A 80 -6.60 19.00 12.69
CA ASN A 80 -7.29 18.68 11.45
C ASN A 80 -6.43 17.84 10.50
N VAL A 81 -5.10 17.89 10.64
CA VAL A 81 -4.14 17.32 9.68
C VAL A 81 -2.94 16.70 10.40
N LEU A 82 -2.57 15.49 9.97
CA LEU A 82 -1.30 14.84 10.29
C LEU A 82 -0.55 14.52 9.00
N GLU A 83 0.72 14.91 8.90
CA GLU A 83 1.58 14.61 7.76
C GLU A 83 2.87 13.94 8.24
N PHE A 84 3.21 12.84 7.57
CA PHE A 84 4.44 12.08 7.77
C PHE A 84 5.15 11.89 6.44
N MET A 85 6.46 11.74 6.46
CA MET A 85 7.20 11.09 5.37
C MET A 85 7.49 9.65 5.76
N LEU A 86 7.02 8.71 4.93
CA LEU A 86 7.50 7.33 4.92
C LEU A 86 8.85 7.32 4.20
N ILE A 87 9.90 6.96 4.93
CA ILE A 87 11.24 6.71 4.40
C ILE A 87 11.31 5.19 4.16
N ALA A 88 10.95 4.79 2.94
CA ALA A 88 10.89 3.39 2.53
C ALA A 88 12.26 2.91 2.04
N HIS A 89 12.75 1.80 2.58
CA HIS A 89 14.07 1.26 2.23
C HIS A 89 13.95 0.09 1.26
N TYR A 90 14.79 0.12 0.24
CA TYR A 90 14.86 -0.88 -0.81
C TYR A 90 16.27 -1.41 -0.96
N ASP A 91 16.36 -2.69 -1.32
CA ASP A 91 17.58 -3.23 -1.92
C ASP A 91 17.55 -2.88 -3.41
N ARG A 92 18.65 -2.38 -3.96
CA ARG A 92 18.81 -2.21 -5.41
C ARG A 92 19.13 -3.54 -6.09
N ASN A 93 19.72 -4.48 -5.36
CA ASN A 93 20.15 -5.78 -5.87
C ASN A 93 19.08 -6.88 -5.69
N GLY A 94 18.08 -6.66 -4.84
CA GLY A 94 16.84 -7.42 -4.83
C GLY A 94 16.97 -8.92 -4.59
N TRP A 95 16.34 -9.72 -5.46
CA TRP A 95 16.32 -11.19 -5.37
C TRP A 95 17.62 -11.80 -5.91
N ASN A 96 18.62 -10.98 -6.25
CA ASN A 96 19.87 -11.48 -6.77
C ASN A 96 20.62 -12.19 -5.65
N VAL A 97 20.47 -13.52 -5.61
CA VAL A 97 21.00 -14.41 -4.57
C VAL A 97 22.54 -14.39 -4.54
N GLU A 98 23.18 -13.95 -5.63
CA GLU A 98 24.63 -13.82 -5.73
C GLU A 98 25.19 -12.48 -5.23
N ALA A 99 24.31 -11.51 -4.89
CA ALA A 99 24.74 -10.21 -4.39
C ALA A 99 24.99 -10.26 -2.87
N ASP A 100 26.18 -10.74 -2.48
CA ASP A 100 26.66 -10.67 -1.08
C ASP A 100 26.74 -9.23 -0.53
N LYS A 101 26.47 -8.22 -1.36
CA LYS A 101 26.39 -6.80 -0.99
C LYS A 101 24.99 -6.29 -1.30
N ARG A 102 24.13 -6.22 -0.28
CA ARG A 102 22.89 -5.43 -0.36
C ARG A 102 23.25 -3.97 -0.63
N GLU A 103 22.69 -3.39 -1.68
CA GLU A 103 22.86 -1.97 -1.96
C GLU A 103 21.58 -1.25 -1.57
N MET A 104 21.58 -0.71 -0.35
CA MET A 104 20.41 -0.09 0.23
C MET A 104 20.24 1.35 -0.27
N PHE A 105 19.01 1.71 -0.62
CA PHE A 105 18.62 3.10 -0.83
C PHE A 105 17.24 3.36 -0.26
N ALA A 106 16.89 4.63 -0.08
CA ALA A 106 15.61 5.05 0.45
C ALA A 106 14.85 5.93 -0.55
N ILE A 107 13.53 5.79 -0.58
CA ILE A 107 12.62 6.73 -1.24
C ILE A 107 11.71 7.32 -0.16
N GLU A 108 11.47 8.62 -0.21
CA GLU A 108 10.51 9.28 0.66
C GLU A 108 9.14 9.38 -0.02
N TYR A 109 8.10 8.93 0.68
CA TYR A 109 6.71 9.03 0.25
C TYR A 109 5.90 9.88 1.24
N PRO A 110 5.16 10.89 0.76
CA PRO A 110 4.25 11.63 1.62
C PRO A 110 3.11 10.72 2.09
N ILE A 111 2.76 10.85 3.37
CA ILE A 111 1.54 10.30 3.96
C ILE A 111 0.82 11.46 4.63
N ARG A 112 -0.47 11.60 4.34
CA ARG A 112 -1.33 12.63 4.92
C ARG A 112 -2.58 11.98 5.47
N MET A 113 -2.97 12.39 6.67
CA MET A 113 -4.25 12.08 7.28
C MET A 113 -5.01 13.38 7.54
N VAL A 114 -6.32 13.35 7.37
CA VAL A 114 -7.23 14.44 7.72
C VAL A 114 -8.24 13.95 8.75
N ASN A 115 -8.57 14.80 9.71
CA ASN A 115 -9.60 14.53 10.71
C ASN A 115 -10.95 14.91 10.10
N THR A 116 -11.82 13.92 9.88
CA THR A 116 -13.19 14.14 9.38
C THR A 116 -14.19 13.96 10.51
N ASP A 117 -15.48 14.21 10.24
CA ASP A 117 -16.55 13.95 11.20
C ASP A 117 -16.61 12.47 11.65
N ASP A 118 -16.09 11.56 10.83
CA ASP A 118 -16.01 10.13 11.12
C ASP A 118 -14.62 9.72 11.69
N GLY A 119 -13.78 10.68 12.06
CA GLY A 119 -12.42 10.52 12.56
C GLY A 119 -11.33 10.59 11.49
N TRP A 120 -10.10 10.18 11.85
CA TRP A 120 -8.95 10.29 10.95
C TRP A 120 -9.06 9.39 9.71
N ARG A 121 -8.74 9.94 8.54
CA ARG A 121 -8.74 9.25 7.23
C ARG A 121 -7.46 9.57 6.47
N LEU A 122 -6.91 8.58 5.76
CA LEU A 122 -5.78 8.75 4.84
C LEU A 122 -6.23 9.55 3.62
N ASP A 123 -5.58 10.70 3.42
CA ASP A 123 -5.81 11.62 2.32
C ASP A 123 -4.63 11.65 1.32
N GLU A 124 -3.50 11.05 1.68
CA GLU A 124 -2.38 10.73 0.79
C GLU A 124 -1.70 9.47 1.35
N PHE A 125 -1.49 8.46 0.53
CA PHE A 125 -0.88 7.19 0.95
C PHE A 125 -0.18 6.49 -0.21
N HIS A 126 1.00 5.94 0.04
CA HIS A 126 1.75 5.15 -0.93
C HIS A 126 1.81 3.68 -0.53
N THR A 127 1.59 2.78 -1.50
CA THR A 127 1.80 1.34 -1.34
C THR A 127 2.76 0.85 -2.41
N THR A 128 3.86 0.26 -1.97
CA THR A 128 5.03 -0.09 -2.78
C THR A 128 4.84 -1.37 -3.59
N LYS A 129 3.91 -2.25 -3.18
CA LYS A 129 3.64 -3.51 -3.88
C LYS A 129 2.79 -3.33 -5.13
N HIS A 130 2.18 -2.16 -5.28
CA HIS A 130 1.22 -1.87 -6.33
C HIS A 130 1.19 -0.35 -6.53
N GLY A 131 2.04 0.16 -7.42
CA GLY A 131 2.23 1.59 -7.69
C GLY A 131 0.98 2.38 -8.06
#